data_AF-J9ELV6-F1
#
_entry.id   AF-J9ELV6-F1
#
_cell.length_a   1.000
_cell.length_b   1.000
_cell.length_c   1.000
_cell.angle_alpha   90.00
_cell.angle_beta   90.00
_cell.angle_gamma   90.00
#
_symmetry.space_group_name_H-M   'P 1'
#
loop_
_entity.id
_entity.type
_entity.pdbx_description
1 polymer ?
#
loop_
_entity_poly.entity_id
_entity_poly.type
_entity_poly.pdbx_seq_one_letter_code
_entity_poly.pdbx_strand_id
1 'polypeptide(L)'
;MLVLAFASSVENAVQRQLGIAVSVEMLISAKTKVTSCMEYVLVWDMPIVQFGGGIYRRRHTRIFGDQGHASPTICAYSLTRNKE
;
A
#
# COMPACT_ATOMS: atom_id res chain seq x y z
N MET A 1 -5.09 11.45 8.40
CA MET A 1 -4.63 10.23 7.72
C MET A 1 -5.41 10.11 6.42
N LEU A 2 -4.83 10.58 5.31
CA LEU A 2 -5.47 10.51 4.00
C LEU A 2 -5.01 9.20 3.35
N VAL A 3 -5.88 8.19 3.27
CA VAL A 3 -5.60 6.95 2.52
C VAL A 3 -6.16 7.17 1.11
N LEU A 4 -5.31 7.52 0.16
CA LEU A 4 -5.67 7.51 -1.25
C LEU A 4 -5.53 6.06 -1.75
N ALA A 5 -6.63 5.31 -1.69
CA ALA A 5 -6.76 4.05 -2.42
C ALA A 5 -7.32 4.37 -3.82
N PHE A 6 -6.46 4.37 -4.84
CA PHE A 6 -6.91 4.50 -6.22
C PHE A 6 -7.41 3.14 -6.73
N ALA A 7 -8.73 2.98 -6.85
CA ALA A 7 -9.31 1.95 -7.70
C ALA A 7 -9.23 2.46 -9.15
N SER A 8 -8.35 1.87 -9.96
CA SER A 8 -8.36 2.12 -11.40
C SER A 8 -9.61 1.47 -12.00
N SER A 9 -10.54 2.27 -12.50
CA SER A 9 -11.61 1.79 -13.39
C SER A 9 -10.95 1.32 -14.68
N VAL A 10 -10.98 0.00 -14.91
CA VAL A 10 -10.38 -0.61 -16.10
C VAL A 10 -11.38 -0.53 -17.25
N GLU A 11 -11.32 0.57 -18.01
CA GLU A 11 -11.89 0.61 -19.36
C GLU A 11 -10.76 0.86 -20.38
N ASN A 12 -10.49 -0.18 -21.17
CA ASN A 12 -9.71 -0.19 -22.42
C ASN A 12 -8.40 0.64 -22.44
N ALA A 13 -7.40 0.20 -21.67
CA ALA A 13 -6.11 0.87 -21.60
C ALA A 13 -5.11 0.29 -22.63
N VAL A 14 -4.75 1.09 -23.62
CA VAL A 14 -3.38 1.08 -24.17
C VAL A 14 -2.44 1.16 -22.96
N GLN A 15 -1.53 0.21 -22.82
CA GLN A 15 -0.58 0.06 -21.70
C GLN A 15 0.32 1.31 -21.56
N ARG A 16 -0.20 2.37 -20.96
CA ARG A 16 0.58 3.53 -20.54
C ARG A 16 1.24 3.19 -19.22
N GLN A 17 2.56 3.35 -19.16
CA GLN A 17 3.29 3.25 -17.91
C GLN A 17 2.95 4.47 -17.07
N LEU A 18 2.14 4.27 -16.04
CA LEU A 18 1.73 5.31 -15.10
C LEU A 18 2.52 5.17 -13.81
N GLY A 19 2.94 6.32 -13.26
CA GLY A 19 3.58 6.42 -11.94
C GLY A 19 2.73 7.30 -11.01
N ILE A 20 2.83 7.06 -9.71
CA ILE A 20 2.13 7.82 -8.67
C ILE A 20 3.18 8.40 -7.72
N ALA A 21 3.01 9.67 -7.36
CA ALA A 21 3.78 10.33 -6.31
C ALA A 21 2.85 10.72 -5.16
N VAL A 22 3.32 10.54 -3.93
CA VAL A 22 2.59 10.91 -2.70
C VAL A 22 3.49 11.83 -1.88
N SER A 23 2.96 12.99 -1.50
CA SER A 23 3.65 13.99 -0.67
C SER A 23 2.76 14.41 0.48
N VAL A 24 3.37 14.79 1.61
CA VAL A 24 2.68 15.37 2.76
C VAL A 24 3.45 16.62 3.19
N GLU A 25 2.73 17.69 3.46
CA GLU A 25 3.28 18.92 4.01
C GLU A 25 2.83 19.05 5.48
N MET A 26 3.75 19.49 6.34
CA MET A 26 3.46 19.74 7.76
C MET A 26 4.17 21.00 8.22
N LEU A 27 3.41 21.91 8.82
CA LEU A 27 3.93 23.09 9.48
C LEU A 27 4.28 22.75 10.92
N ILE A 28 5.54 22.95 11.31
CA ILE A 28 6.03 22.68 12.67
C ILE A 28 6.31 24.01 13.35
N SER A 29 5.68 24.25 14.50
CA SER A 29 5.90 25.47 15.28
C SER A 29 7.26 25.46 15.99
N ALA A 30 7.84 26.65 16.19
CA ALA A 30 9.11 26.80 16.90
C ALA A 30 9.03 26.22 18.32
N LYS A 31 10.13 25.60 18.77
CA LYS A 31 10.28 24.91 20.08
C LYS A 31 9.47 23.63 20.26
N THR A 32 8.86 23.07 19.21
CA THR A 32 8.18 21.78 19.29
C THR A 32 9.17 20.64 19.07
N LYS A 33 9.25 19.69 20.02
CA LYS A 33 10.04 18.46 19.85
C LYS A 33 9.14 17.38 19.23
N VAL A 34 9.17 17.26 17.90
CA VAL A 34 8.43 16.21 17.18
C VAL A 34 9.33 15.00 17.01
N THR A 35 8.91 13.84 17.51
CA THR A 35 9.71 12.59 17.51
C THR A 35 9.35 11.63 16.37
N SER A 36 8.14 11.71 15.80
CA SER A 36 7.75 11.01 14.57
C SER A 36 6.77 11.90 13.81
N CYS A 37 7.25 12.59 12.79
CA CYS A 37 6.46 13.61 12.09
C CYS A 37 5.55 12.98 11.02
N MET A 38 6.03 11.93 10.33
CA MET A 38 5.35 11.32 9.19
C MET A 38 5.79 9.88 8.99
N GLU A 39 4.83 9.02 8.65
CA GLU A 39 5.05 7.60 8.35
C GLU A 39 4.42 7.29 6.99
N TYR A 40 5.17 6.56 6.16
CA TYR A 40 4.72 6.10 4.85
C TYR A 40 4.82 4.58 4.79
N VAL A 41 3.93 3.97 4.02
CA VAL A 41 3.96 2.53 3.76
C VAL A 41 3.75 2.31 2.26
N LEU A 42 4.64 1.50 1.68
CA LEU A 42 4.47 0.96 0.33
C LEU A 42 3.99 -0.49 0.46
N VAL A 43 2.85 -0.80 -0.16
CA VAL A 43 2.31 -2.17 -0.22
C VAL A 43 2.28 -2.65 -1.65
N TRP A 44 2.63 -3.93 -1.82
CA TRP A 44 2.50 -4.65 -3.07
C TRP A 44 1.57 -5.85 -2.88
N ASP A 45 0.32 -5.72 -3.36
CA ASP A 45 -0.64 -6.80 -3.33
C ASP A 45 -0.64 -7.57 -4.66
N MET A 46 0.18 -8.61 -4.69
CA MET A 46 0.25 -9.56 -5.79
C MET A 46 0.14 -10.95 -5.14
N PRO A 47 -1.08 -11.46 -4.93
CA PRO A 47 -1.33 -12.59 -4.04
C PRO A 47 -0.88 -13.94 -4.62
N ILE A 48 -0.75 -14.02 -5.95
CA ILE A 48 -0.48 -15.24 -6.69
C ILE A 48 0.89 -15.16 -7.36
N VAL A 49 1.65 -16.25 -7.30
CA VAL A 49 2.90 -16.44 -8.05
C VAL A 49 2.79 -17.69 -8.89
N GLN A 50 3.17 -17.58 -10.16
CA GLN A 50 3.24 -18.72 -11.07
C GLN A 50 4.70 -19.08 -11.31
N PHE A 51 5.02 -20.35 -11.09
CA PHE A 51 6.29 -20.95 -11.46
C PHE A 51 6.02 -22.06 -12.49
N GLY A 52 7.07 -22.58 -13.14
CA GLY A 52 6.93 -23.69 -14.10
C GLY A 52 6.27 -24.95 -13.49
N GLY A 53 6.31 -25.10 -12.17
CA GLY A 53 5.67 -26.19 -11.42
C GLY A 53 4.24 -25.92 -10.93
N GLY A 54 3.67 -24.73 -11.14
CA GLY A 54 2.28 -24.44 -10.78
C GLY A 54 2.02 -23.03 -10.23
N ILE A 55 0.81 -22.84 -9.71
CA ILE A 55 0.29 -21.59 -9.16
C ILE A 55 0.28 -21.67 -7.64
N TYR A 56 0.90 -20.70 -6.98
CA TYR A 56 1.05 -20.67 -5.53
C TYR A 56 0.57 -19.34 -4.94
N ARG A 57 0.00 -19.41 -3.75
CA ARG A 57 -0.44 -18.23 -2.99
C ARG A 57 0.67 -17.74 -2.08
N ARG A 58 0.88 -16.42 -2.03
CA ARG A 58 1.85 -15.81 -1.11
C ARG A 58 1.35 -15.89 0.33
N ARG A 59 2.26 -15.87 1.31
CA ARG A 59 1.92 -16.09 2.72
C ARG A 59 0.90 -15.08 3.28
N HIS A 60 0.98 -13.82 2.86
CA HIS A 60 0.10 -12.76 3.36
C HIS A 60 -1.38 -13.00 3.00
N THR A 61 -1.67 -13.80 1.97
CA THR A 61 -3.06 -14.09 1.56
C THR A 61 -3.82 -14.92 2.59
N ARG A 62 -3.12 -15.54 3.56
CA ARG A 62 -3.76 -16.23 4.70
C ARG A 62 -4.55 -15.27 5.60
N ILE A 63 -4.12 -14.02 5.66
CA ILE A 63 -4.69 -12.99 6.55
C ILE A 63 -5.55 -12.02 5.73
N PHE A 64 -5.08 -11.64 4.54
CA PHE A 64 -5.69 -10.58 3.74
C PHE A 64 -6.47 -11.07 2.51
N GLY A 65 -6.49 -12.38 2.26
CA GLY A 65 -7.14 -12.98 1.09
C GLY A 65 -6.25 -12.97 -0.16
N ASP A 66 -6.72 -13.64 -1.21
CA ASP A 66 -5.99 -13.87 -2.47
C ASP A 66 -6.60 -13.16 -3.69
N GLN A 67 -7.52 -12.21 -3.46
CA GLN A 67 -8.30 -11.53 -4.49
C GLN A 67 -7.56 -10.39 -5.20
N GLY A 68 -6.39 -9.96 -4.68
CA GLY A 68 -5.57 -8.90 -5.28
C GLY A 68 -6.12 -7.49 -5.05
N HIS A 69 -6.98 -7.32 -4.06
CA HIS A 69 -7.58 -6.04 -3.65
C HIS A 69 -7.37 -5.73 -2.16
N ALA A 70 -6.43 -6.41 -1.53
CA ALA A 70 -6.06 -6.28 -0.13
C ALA A 70 -5.11 -5.11 0.15
N SER A 71 -4.55 -4.45 -0.87
CA SER A 71 -3.56 -3.38 -0.69
C SER A 71 -4.00 -2.27 0.27
N PRO A 72 -5.25 -1.76 0.28
CA PRO A 72 -5.67 -0.73 1.24
C PRO A 72 -5.70 -1.25 2.68
N THR A 73 -6.16 -2.49 2.87
CA THR A 73 -6.25 -3.14 4.19
C THR A 73 -4.86 -3.41 4.75
N ILE A 74 -3.92 -3.88 3.93
CA ILE A 74 -2.52 -4.10 4.34
C ILE A 74 -1.87 -2.76 4.69
N CYS A 75 -2.07 -1.69 3.90
CA CYS A 75 -1.57 -0.35 4.21
C CYS A 75 -2.05 0.14 5.58
N ALA A 76 -3.36 0.05 5.83
CA ALA A 76 -3.96 0.47 7.10
C ALA A 76 -3.45 -0.37 8.29
N TYR A 77 -3.30 -1.68 8.09
CA TYR A 77 -2.75 -2.58 9.10
C TYR A 77 -1.29 -2.24 9.44
N SER A 78 -0.45 -1.96 8.44
CA SER A 78 0.95 -1.59 8.67
C SER A 78 1.08 -0.23 9.38
N LEU A 79 0.31 0.79 8.96
CA LEU A 79 0.36 2.11 9.59
C LEU A 79 -0.13 2.12 11.03
N THR A 80 -1.01 1.19 11.42
CA THR A 80 -1.48 1.09 12.81
C THR A 80 -0.48 0.37 13.73
N ARG A 81 0.41 -0.47 13.17
CA ARG A 81 1.37 -1.29 13.94
C ARG A 81 2.81 -0.79 13.93
N ASN A 82 3.17 0.19 13.11
CA ASN A 82 4.53 0.74 13.04
C ASN A 82 5.04 1.42 14.34
N LYS A 83 4.25 1.43 15.41
CA LYS A 83 4.57 2.04 16.71
C LYS A 83 4.89 1.02 17.82
N GLU A 84 4.90 -0.27 17.49
CA GLU A 84 5.42 -1.36 18.34
C GLU A 84 6.95 -1.45 18.21
#